data_AF-K1T6A3-F1
#
_entry.id   AF-K1T6A3-F1
#
_cell.length_a   1.000
_cell.length_b   1.000
_cell.length_c   1.000
_cell.angle_alpha   90.00
_cell.angle_beta   90.00
_cell.angle_gamma   90.00
#
_symmetry.space_group_name_H-M   'P 1'
#
loop_
_entity.id
_entity.type
_entity.pdbx_description
1 polymer ?
#
loop_
_entity_poly.entity_id
_entity_poly.type
_entity_poly.pdbx_seq_one_letter_code
_entity_poly.pdbx_strand_id
1 'polypeptide(L)'
;MCVSFSGRCLLSNYLTGRDANRGRCAQPCRWKYGLTESKRPGQVFDITEDARGTYIFNSRDMCMIDHLPELLAAGITSLKIEGRTKSAYYVGAVTNAYRHALDDAVAGRPLDPVWQREVLQISHRPYSTGFYFGQPGQYTANSAYFAGAEVCAVVEGTAPDGRAVLTQRNKFAVGDTLEL
;
A
#
# COMPACT_ATOMS: atom_id res chain seq x y z
N MET A 1 0.43 5.50 -7.90
CA MET A 1 0.46 4.16 -8.53
C MET A 1 1.84 3.88 -9.13
N CYS A 2 2.49 2.77 -8.80
CA CYS A 2 3.67 2.30 -9.54
C CYS A 2 3.20 1.51 -10.76
N VAL A 3 3.40 2.04 -11.96
CA VAL A 3 3.12 1.31 -13.21
C VAL A 3 4.44 0.80 -13.75
N SER A 4 4.53 -0.51 -13.95
CA SER A 4 5.70 -1.16 -14.54
C SER A 4 5.25 -2.18 -15.56
N PHE A 5 5.84 -2.17 -16.75
CA PHE A 5 5.63 -3.21 -17.76
C PHE A 5 6.71 -4.27 -17.59
N SER A 6 6.33 -5.54 -17.45
CA SER A 6 7.27 -6.63 -17.18
C SER A 6 8.20 -6.37 -15.97
N GLY A 7 7.66 -5.74 -14.91
CA GLY A 7 8.41 -5.38 -13.70
C GLY A 7 9.39 -4.21 -13.85
N ARG A 8 9.51 -3.61 -15.05
CA ARG A 8 10.41 -2.50 -15.33
C ARG A 8 9.67 -1.16 -15.22
N CYS A 9 10.14 -0.30 -14.33
CA CYS A 9 9.69 1.10 -14.27
C CYS A 9 10.67 1.98 -15.06
N LEU A 10 10.24 2.49 -16.21
CA LEU A 10 11.07 3.32 -17.09
C LEU A 10 10.93 4.83 -16.80
N LEU A 11 9.84 5.23 -16.15
CA LEU A 11 9.48 6.64 -15.97
C LEU A 11 10.52 7.42 -15.17
N SER A 12 11.02 6.86 -14.07
CA SER A 12 12.05 7.48 -13.23
C SER A 12 13.38 7.64 -13.95
N ASN A 13 13.79 6.61 -14.69
CA ASN A 13 15.05 6.66 -15.42
C ASN A 13 14.99 7.73 -16.52
N TYR A 14 13.89 7.75 -17.27
CA TYR A 14 13.69 8.69 -18.37
C TYR A 14 13.63 10.15 -17.90
N LEU A 15 12.81 10.45 -16.89
CA LEU A 15 12.59 11.84 -16.45
C LEU A 15 13.70 12.41 -15.57
N THR A 16 14.46 11.56 -14.88
CA THR A 16 15.38 12.03 -13.82
C THR A 16 16.79 11.42 -13.89
N GLY A 17 17.04 10.49 -14.81
CA GLY A 17 18.28 9.70 -14.83
C GLY A 17 18.43 8.73 -13.65
N ARG A 18 17.42 8.62 -12.78
CA ARG A 18 17.44 7.70 -11.63
C ARG A 18 16.71 6.40 -11.94
N ASP A 19 17.48 5.31 -12.03
CA ASP A 19 16.95 3.98 -12.34
C ASP A 19 16.13 3.37 -11.19
N ALA A 20 14.81 3.28 -11.40
CA ALA A 20 13.89 2.69 -10.43
C ALA A 20 14.08 1.17 -10.23
N ASN A 21 14.65 0.47 -11.22
CA ASN A 21 14.92 -0.97 -11.17
C ASN A 21 16.17 -1.27 -10.33
N ARG A 22 17.05 -0.27 -10.14
CA ARG A 22 18.20 -0.31 -9.22
C ARG A 22 17.91 0.35 -7.86
N GLY A 23 16.64 0.46 -7.49
CA GLY A 23 16.23 1.05 -6.21
C GLY A 23 16.35 2.58 -6.12
N ARG A 24 16.75 3.28 -7.18
CA ARG A 24 16.99 4.74 -7.14
C ARG A 24 15.76 5.58 -7.50
N CYS A 25 14.54 5.02 -7.54
CA CYS A 25 13.34 5.71 -8.02
C CYS A 25 13.12 7.11 -7.41
N ALA A 26 12.89 8.11 -8.25
CA ALA A 26 12.54 9.49 -7.87
C ALA A 26 11.03 9.71 -7.67
N GLN A 27 10.24 8.64 -7.82
CA GLN A 27 8.78 8.63 -7.72
C GLN A 27 8.06 9.63 -8.65
N PRO A 28 8.45 9.75 -9.93
CA PRO A 28 7.80 10.69 -10.83
C PRO A 28 6.30 10.41 -11.00
N CYS A 29 5.87 9.15 -10.92
CA CYS A 29 4.45 8.79 -10.94
C CYS A 29 3.61 9.35 -9.78
N ARG A 30 4.22 10.06 -8.81
CA ARG A 30 3.56 10.77 -7.71
C ARG A 30 3.72 12.30 -7.80
N TRP A 31 4.41 12.80 -8.82
CA TRP A 31 4.59 14.24 -9.02
C TRP A 31 3.27 14.89 -9.44
N LYS A 32 3.22 16.22 -9.31
CA LYS A 32 2.11 17.00 -9.85
C LYS A 32 2.28 17.12 -11.34
N TYR A 33 1.30 16.62 -12.07
CA TYR A 33 1.20 16.74 -13.52
C TYR A 33 -0.06 17.51 -13.87
N GLY A 34 -0.08 18.14 -15.03
CA GLY A 34 -1.28 18.73 -15.59
C GLY A 34 -1.57 18.11 -16.96
N LEU A 35 -2.84 18.01 -17.31
CA LEU A 35 -3.32 17.58 -18.62
C LEU A 35 -3.56 18.79 -19.51
N THR A 36 -3.11 18.70 -20.75
CA THR A 36 -3.46 19.66 -21.80
C THR A 36 -4.33 18.96 -22.83
N GLU A 37 -5.45 19.59 -23.19
CA GLU A 37 -6.39 19.08 -24.18
C GLU A 37 -6.16 19.80 -25.53
N SER A 38 -6.20 19.05 -26.64
CA SER A 38 -5.77 19.55 -27.95
C SER A 38 -6.60 20.71 -28.50
N LYS A 39 -7.89 20.81 -28.16
CA LYS A 39 -8.78 21.90 -28.60
C LYS A 39 -8.70 23.14 -27.70
N ARG A 40 -7.95 23.09 -26.59
CA ARG A 40 -7.71 24.24 -25.69
C ARG A 40 -6.21 24.42 -25.41
N PRO A 41 -5.41 24.81 -26.42
CA PRO A 41 -3.97 24.98 -26.26
C PRO A 41 -3.64 26.03 -25.18
N GLY A 42 -2.68 25.71 -24.31
CA GLY A 42 -2.24 26.61 -23.23
C GLY A 42 -3.05 26.52 -21.94
N GLN A 43 -4.18 25.81 -21.94
CA GLN A 43 -4.91 25.50 -20.71
C GLN A 43 -4.42 24.18 -20.11
N VAL A 44 -3.87 24.26 -18.89
CA VAL A 44 -3.44 23.09 -18.10
C VAL A 44 -4.54 22.76 -17.10
N PHE A 45 -5.08 21.55 -17.17
CA PHE A 45 -6.01 20.98 -16.21
C PHE A 45 -5.22 20.22 -15.14
N ASP A 46 -5.48 20.52 -13.87
CA ASP A 46 -4.84 19.78 -12.79
C ASP A 46 -5.34 18.34 -12.72
N ILE A 47 -4.43 17.47 -12.29
CA ILE A 47 -4.66 16.04 -12.11
C ILE A 47 -5.24 15.72 -10.71
N THR A 48 -5.71 16.71 -9.97
CA THR A 48 -6.56 16.54 -8.78
C THR A 48 -7.32 17.86 -8.58
N GLU A 49 -8.64 17.86 -8.60
CA GLU A 49 -9.43 19.06 -8.31
C GLU A 49 -10.79 18.69 -7.70
N ASP A 50 -11.30 19.55 -6.84
CA ASP A 50 -12.63 19.56 -6.25
C ASP A 50 -13.02 21.03 -6.00
N ALA A 51 -14.21 21.46 -5.58
CA ALA A 51 -15.46 20.83 -5.18
C ALA A 51 -16.41 20.63 -6.38
N ARG A 52 -16.29 19.60 -7.21
CA ARG A 52 -15.94 18.18 -6.95
C ARG A 52 -15.16 17.56 -8.14
N GLY A 53 -14.39 18.42 -8.84
CA GLY A 53 -13.65 18.27 -10.10
C GLY A 53 -12.61 17.13 -10.25
N THR A 54 -11.49 17.42 -10.93
CA THR A 54 -10.78 16.45 -11.77
C THR A 54 -9.64 15.68 -11.10
N TYR A 55 -9.74 14.35 -10.98
CA TYR A 55 -8.67 13.47 -10.43
C TYR A 55 -8.15 12.48 -11.47
N ILE A 56 -6.85 12.46 -11.80
CA ILE A 56 -6.31 11.50 -12.79
C ILE A 56 -5.02 10.84 -12.28
N PHE A 57 -5.12 9.63 -11.71
CA PHE A 57 -4.08 8.82 -11.01
C PHE A 57 -4.46 8.52 -9.54
N ASN A 58 -5.71 8.79 -9.14
CA ASN A 58 -6.26 8.29 -7.88
C ASN A 58 -6.45 6.77 -7.95
N SER A 59 -5.41 6.04 -7.57
CA SER A 59 -5.46 4.59 -7.50
C SER A 59 -5.96 4.14 -6.13
N ARG A 60 -6.92 3.22 -6.14
CA ARG A 60 -7.10 2.27 -5.05
C ARG A 60 -5.80 1.49 -4.85
N ASP A 61 -5.47 1.17 -3.62
CA ASP A 61 -4.36 0.25 -3.38
C ASP A 61 -4.81 -1.15 -3.81
N MET A 62 -3.88 -1.95 -4.33
CA MET A 62 -4.18 -3.34 -4.69
C MET A 62 -3.93 -4.22 -3.46
N CYS A 63 -4.93 -5.01 -3.08
CA CYS A 63 -4.79 -6.03 -2.06
C CYS A 63 -5.43 -7.32 -2.57
N MET A 64 -4.68 -8.42 -2.48
CA MET A 64 -5.09 -9.74 -2.96
C MET A 64 -5.01 -10.79 -1.85
N ILE A 65 -5.00 -10.36 -0.58
CA ILE A 65 -4.86 -11.28 0.56
C ILE A 65 -6.00 -12.29 0.62
N ASP A 66 -7.22 -11.85 0.28
CA ASP A 66 -8.42 -12.69 0.22
C ASP A 66 -8.44 -13.65 -0.98
N HIS A 67 -7.54 -13.45 -1.94
CA HIS A 67 -7.55 -14.14 -3.24
C HIS A 67 -6.29 -14.97 -3.47
N LEU A 68 -5.52 -15.26 -2.40
CA LEU A 68 -4.32 -16.10 -2.49
C LEU A 68 -4.61 -17.49 -3.07
N PRO A 69 -5.72 -18.19 -2.73
CA PRO A 69 -6.05 -19.47 -3.34
C PRO A 69 -6.19 -19.39 -4.87
N GLU A 70 -6.87 -18.37 -5.39
CA GLU A 70 -7.06 -18.15 -6.82
C GLU A 70 -5.74 -17.83 -7.52
N LEU A 71 -4.87 -17.03 -6.88
CA LEU A 71 -3.54 -16.72 -7.42
C LEU A 71 -2.66 -17.97 -7.50
N LEU A 72 -2.68 -18.83 -6.47
CA LEU A 72 -1.96 -20.11 -6.47
C LEU A 72 -2.50 -21.06 -7.55
N ALA A 73 -3.82 -21.17 -7.69
CA ALA A 73 -4.47 -21.98 -8.72
C ALA A 73 -4.13 -21.50 -10.14
N ALA A 74 -3.90 -20.20 -10.33
CA ALA A 74 -3.43 -19.62 -11.59
C ALA A 74 -1.94 -19.90 -11.89
N GLY A 75 -1.22 -20.60 -11.00
CA GLY A 75 0.19 -20.95 -11.18
C GLY A 75 1.18 -19.85 -10.77
N ILE A 76 0.74 -18.84 -10.00
CA ILE A 76 1.63 -17.79 -9.49
C ILE A 76 2.49 -18.36 -8.36
N THR A 77 3.80 -18.30 -8.53
CA THR A 77 4.79 -18.85 -7.58
C THR A 77 5.58 -17.77 -6.83
N SER A 78 5.39 -16.50 -7.19
CA SER A 78 6.07 -15.37 -6.56
C SER A 78 5.14 -14.17 -6.43
N LEU A 79 5.09 -13.62 -5.23
CA LEU A 79 4.34 -12.41 -4.91
C LEU A 79 5.32 -11.27 -4.60
N LYS A 80 5.00 -10.07 -5.08
CA LYS A 80 5.78 -8.86 -4.81
C LYS A 80 4.92 -7.85 -4.07
N ILE A 81 5.38 -7.42 -2.91
CA ILE A 81 4.73 -6.41 -2.08
C ILE A 81 5.47 -5.07 -2.24
N GLU A 82 4.75 -3.99 -2.54
CA GLU A 82 5.33 -2.65 -2.68
C GLU A 82 5.49 -1.97 -1.32
N GLY A 83 6.74 -1.85 -0.85
CA GLY A 83 7.07 -1.26 0.45
C GLY A 83 8.18 -0.20 0.43
N ARG A 84 8.67 0.23 -0.75
CA ARG A 84 9.91 1.03 -0.89
C ARG A 84 9.92 2.34 -0.08
N THR A 85 8.76 2.96 0.09
CA THR A 85 8.62 4.25 0.77
C THR A 85 7.82 4.14 2.07
N LYS A 86 7.64 2.91 2.55
CA LYS A 86 6.83 2.61 3.72
C LYS A 86 7.75 2.40 4.93
N SER A 87 7.19 2.60 6.13
CA SER A 87 7.93 2.40 7.37
C SER A 87 8.32 0.93 7.56
N ALA A 88 9.28 0.66 8.44
CA ALA A 88 9.63 -0.71 8.83
C ALA A 88 8.40 -1.45 9.39
N TYR A 89 7.57 -0.77 10.17
CA TYR A 89 6.30 -1.31 10.68
C TYR A 89 5.36 -1.76 9.55
N TYR A 90 5.10 -0.92 8.54
CA TYR A 90 4.25 -1.29 7.42
C TYR A 90 4.81 -2.52 6.68
N VAL A 91 6.12 -2.55 6.42
CA VAL A 91 6.74 -3.67 5.72
C VAL A 91 6.61 -4.94 6.55
N GLY A 92 6.90 -4.87 7.85
CA GLY A 92 6.73 -5.98 8.78
C GLY A 92 5.29 -6.51 8.81
N ALA A 93 4.31 -5.64 9.10
CA ALA A 93 2.89 -5.99 9.20
C ALA A 93 2.36 -6.64 7.90
N VAL A 94 2.58 -6.01 6.73
CA VAL A 94 2.08 -6.54 5.46
C VAL A 94 2.76 -7.84 5.07
N THR A 95 4.08 -7.94 5.22
CA THR A 95 4.79 -9.18 4.87
C THR A 95 4.39 -10.32 5.80
N ASN A 96 4.20 -10.06 7.10
CA ASN A 96 3.75 -11.05 8.06
C ASN A 96 2.34 -11.56 7.72
N ALA A 97 1.40 -10.64 7.49
CA ALA A 97 0.03 -10.98 7.10
C ALA A 97 -0.02 -11.82 5.82
N TYR A 98 0.71 -11.41 4.77
CA TYR A 98 0.77 -12.18 3.52
C TYR A 98 1.49 -13.53 3.69
N ARG A 99 2.50 -13.63 4.57
CA ARG A 99 3.21 -14.90 4.81
C ARG A 99 2.27 -15.92 5.44
N HIS A 100 1.58 -15.54 6.51
CA HIS A 100 0.63 -16.43 7.18
C HIS A 100 -0.56 -16.78 6.29
N ALA A 101 -1.15 -15.79 5.62
CA ALA A 101 -2.24 -16.02 4.67
C ALA A 101 -1.82 -16.96 3.53
N LEU A 102 -0.58 -16.86 3.04
CA LEU A 102 -0.04 -17.74 2.01
C LEU A 102 0.19 -19.17 2.55
N ASP A 103 0.68 -19.32 3.78
CA ASP A 103 0.85 -20.62 4.41
C ASP A 103 -0.49 -21.34 4.65
N ASP A 104 -1.53 -20.58 5.01
CA ASP A 104 -2.89 -21.10 5.10
C ASP A 104 -3.43 -21.52 3.74
N ALA A 105 -3.30 -20.67 2.72
CA ALA A 105 -3.73 -20.98 1.35
C ALA A 105 -3.02 -22.21 0.78
N VAL A 106 -1.71 -22.36 0.97
CA VAL A 106 -0.93 -23.53 0.53
C VAL A 106 -1.40 -24.81 1.24
N ALA A 107 -1.76 -24.72 2.51
CA ALA A 107 -2.26 -25.86 3.28
C ALA A 107 -3.77 -26.13 3.07
N GLY A 108 -4.44 -25.36 2.22
CA GLY A 108 -5.90 -25.47 2.01
C GLY A 108 -6.73 -25.04 3.22
N ARG A 109 -6.16 -24.23 4.12
CA ARG A 109 -6.88 -23.66 5.26
C ARG A 109 -7.55 -22.34 4.87
N PRO A 110 -8.68 -21.99 5.50
CA PRO A 110 -9.30 -20.67 5.29
C PRO A 110 -8.37 -19.56 5.83
N LEU A 111 -8.47 -18.37 5.23
CA LEU A 111 -7.78 -17.18 5.72
C LEU A 111 -8.26 -16.84 7.14
N ASP A 112 -7.32 -16.77 8.09
CA ASP A 112 -7.63 -16.22 9.41
C ASP A 112 -8.00 -14.73 9.28
N PRO A 113 -9.19 -14.30 9.76
CA PRO A 113 -9.62 -12.90 9.71
C PRO A 113 -8.64 -11.90 10.34
N VAL A 114 -7.75 -12.35 11.23
CA VAL A 114 -6.71 -11.47 11.81
C VAL A 114 -5.83 -10.85 10.73
N TRP A 115 -5.47 -11.59 9.67
CA TRP A 115 -4.58 -11.10 8.62
C TRP A 115 -5.27 -10.11 7.68
N GLN A 116 -6.57 -10.29 7.46
CA GLN A 116 -7.38 -9.30 6.74
C GLN A 116 -7.47 -7.99 7.54
N ARG A 117 -7.66 -8.08 8.87
CA ARG A 117 -7.67 -6.90 9.74
C ARG A 117 -6.32 -6.18 9.72
N GLU A 118 -5.21 -6.92 9.80
CA GLU A 118 -3.86 -6.35 9.84
C GLU A 118 -3.59 -5.42 8.64
N VAL A 119 -3.93 -5.86 7.43
CA VAL A 119 -3.76 -5.03 6.23
C VAL A 119 -4.74 -3.84 6.17
N LEU A 120 -5.86 -3.88 6.88
CA LEU A 120 -6.78 -2.74 6.98
C LEU A 120 -6.35 -1.73 8.05
N GLN A 121 -5.55 -2.13 9.05
CA GLN A 121 -5.09 -1.22 10.11
C GLN A 121 -3.96 -0.29 9.65
N ILE A 122 -3.14 -0.73 8.71
CA ILE A 122 -2.02 0.04 8.17
C ILE A 122 -2.45 1.15 7.21
N SER A 123 -1.56 2.10 6.95
CA SER A 123 -1.81 3.21 6.01
C SER A 123 -1.99 2.73 4.56
N HIS A 124 -3.23 2.81 4.06
CA HIS A 124 -3.65 2.41 2.72
C HIS A 124 -4.70 3.35 2.12
N ARG A 125 -4.85 3.33 0.80
CA ARG A 125 -6.06 3.81 0.10
C ARG A 125 -7.08 2.68 0.02
N PRO A 126 -8.38 2.95 -0.21
CA PRO A 126 -9.38 1.90 -0.37
C PRO A 126 -8.89 0.79 -1.29
N TYR A 127 -9.03 -0.45 -0.85
CA TYR A 127 -8.48 -1.58 -1.59
C TYR A 127 -9.31 -1.93 -2.84
N SER A 128 -8.65 -2.60 -3.77
CA SER A 128 -9.25 -3.27 -4.91
C SER A 128 -8.39 -4.45 -5.35
N THR A 129 -8.96 -5.32 -6.16
CA THR A 129 -8.23 -6.42 -6.82
C THR A 129 -7.56 -5.96 -8.12
N GLY A 130 -7.47 -4.66 -8.36
CA GLY A 130 -7.04 -4.12 -9.65
C GLY A 130 -7.88 -4.69 -10.79
N PHE A 131 -7.20 -5.17 -11.84
CA PHE A 131 -7.85 -5.72 -13.03
C PHE A 131 -8.07 -7.25 -13.00
N TYR A 132 -7.78 -7.93 -11.88
CA TYR A 132 -7.82 -9.40 -11.81
C TYR A 132 -9.22 -9.98 -12.01
N PHE A 133 -10.27 -9.29 -11.54
CA PHE A 133 -11.66 -9.77 -11.57
C PHE A 133 -12.61 -8.79 -12.29
N GLY A 134 -12.07 -8.03 -13.24
CA GLY A 134 -12.83 -7.05 -14.03
C GLY A 134 -12.30 -5.62 -13.86
N GLN A 135 -13.11 -4.66 -14.28
CA GLN A 135 -12.75 -3.24 -14.23
C GLN A 135 -12.87 -2.71 -12.79
N PRO A 136 -11.80 -2.20 -12.17
CA PRO A 136 -11.84 -1.74 -10.76
C PRO A 136 -12.66 -0.46 -10.54
N GLY A 137 -12.98 0.25 -11.62
CA GLY A 137 -13.62 1.56 -11.57
C GLY A 137 -12.73 2.64 -10.94
N GLN A 138 -13.28 3.83 -10.76
CA GLN A 138 -12.61 4.95 -10.12
C GLN A 138 -13.13 5.15 -8.69
N TYR A 139 -12.22 5.46 -7.76
CA TYR A 139 -12.60 6.00 -6.44
C TYR A 139 -12.56 7.52 -6.50
N THR A 140 -13.72 8.17 -6.33
CA THR A 140 -13.86 9.64 -6.47
C THR A 140 -14.17 10.33 -5.14
N ALA A 141 -14.30 9.60 -4.03
CA ALA A 141 -14.70 10.21 -2.77
C ALA A 141 -13.56 11.02 -2.10
N ASN A 142 -12.31 10.59 -2.23
CA ASN A 142 -11.12 11.34 -1.82
C ASN A 142 -9.83 10.67 -2.32
N SER A 143 -8.67 11.28 -2.04
CA SER A 143 -7.33 10.75 -2.33
C SER A 143 -6.48 10.47 -1.07
N ALA A 144 -7.12 10.51 0.11
CA ALA A 144 -6.44 10.38 1.39
C ALA A 144 -5.99 8.92 1.64
N TYR A 145 -4.93 8.78 2.43
CA TYR A 145 -4.61 7.50 3.05
C TYR A 145 -5.34 7.40 4.38
N PHE A 146 -5.81 6.21 4.71
CA PHE A 146 -6.46 5.87 5.95
C PHE A 146 -5.60 4.86 6.69
N ALA A 147 -5.55 4.95 8.01
CA ALA A 147 -4.99 3.94 8.89
C ALA A 147 -6.01 3.69 10.00
N GLY A 148 -6.29 2.42 10.30
CA GLY A 148 -7.18 2.05 11.41
C GLY A 148 -6.50 2.14 12.78
N ALA A 149 -5.17 2.10 12.81
CA ALA A 149 -4.36 2.17 14.01
C ALA A 149 -3.18 3.13 13.85
N GLU A 150 -2.68 3.63 14.97
CA GLU A 150 -1.48 4.44 15.06
C GLU A 150 -0.39 3.68 15.83
N VAL A 151 0.84 3.71 15.32
CA VAL A 151 1.96 3.06 16.01
C VAL A 151 2.35 3.89 17.23
N CYS A 152 2.04 3.40 18.42
CA CYS A 152 2.33 4.10 19.67
C CYS A 152 3.81 3.98 20.07
N ALA A 153 4.41 2.79 19.92
CA ALA A 153 5.79 2.53 20.29
C ALA A 153 6.40 1.33 19.53
N VAL A 154 7.71 1.15 19.67
CA VAL A 154 8.45 -0.05 19.23
C VAL A 154 8.93 -0.80 20.46
N VAL A 155 8.68 -2.11 20.53
CA VAL A 155 9.19 -2.98 21.60
C VAL A 155 10.67 -3.23 21.39
N GLU A 156 11.51 -2.80 22.33
CA GLU A 156 12.97 -3.02 22.31
C GLU A 156 13.35 -4.31 23.06
N GLY A 157 12.49 -4.76 23.97
CA GLY A 157 12.67 -6.00 24.70
C GLY A 157 11.65 -6.19 25.80
N THR A 158 11.74 -7.33 26.47
CA THR A 158 10.86 -7.68 27.60
C THR A 158 11.74 -8.02 28.79
N ALA A 159 11.46 -7.37 29.93
CA ALA A 159 12.10 -7.69 31.20
C ALA A 159 11.60 -9.04 31.74
N PRO A 160 12.37 -9.71 32.62
CA PRO A 160 11.97 -11.01 33.19
C PRO A 160 10.63 -11.01 33.94
N ASP A 161 10.16 -9.84 34.37
CA ASP A 161 8.88 -9.66 35.06
C ASP A 161 7.70 -9.41 34.11
N GLY A 162 7.91 -9.54 32.80
CA GLY A 162 6.89 -9.38 31.77
C GLY A 162 6.67 -7.94 31.30
N ARG A 163 7.39 -6.95 31.85
CA ARG A 163 7.29 -5.56 31.37
C ARG A 163 8.03 -5.38 30.05
N ALA A 164 7.41 -4.70 29.09
CA ALA A 164 8.08 -4.33 27.85
C ALA A 164 8.85 -3.01 28.00
N VAL A 165 10.07 -2.97 27.46
CA VAL A 165 10.82 -1.73 27.25
C VAL A 165 10.47 -1.22 25.85
N LEU A 166 9.99 0.02 25.76
CA LEU A 166 9.43 0.57 24.54
C LEU A 166 10.13 1.88 24.14
N THR A 167 10.39 2.05 22.85
CA THR A 167 10.71 3.37 22.26
C THR A 167 9.41 4.02 21.78
N GLN A 168 8.96 5.06 22.47
CA GLN A 168 7.76 5.80 22.10
C GLN A 168 7.90 6.42 20.70
N ARG A 169 6.84 6.31 19.89
CA ARG A 169 6.74 6.90 18.55
C ARG A 169 5.68 7.98 18.50
N ASN A 170 4.53 7.73 19.13
CA ASN A 170 3.42 8.67 19.25
C ASN A 170 2.97 8.77 20.71
N LYS A 171 2.23 9.84 21.03
CA LYS A 171 1.75 10.07 22.39
C LYS A 171 0.70 9.01 22.75
N PHE A 172 0.88 8.40 23.91
CA PHE A 172 -0.13 7.62 24.61
C PHE A 172 0.05 7.86 26.11
N ALA A 173 -0.99 7.60 26.89
CA ALA A 173 -1.05 7.87 28.32
C ALA A 173 -1.59 6.67 29.10
N VAL A 174 -1.42 6.72 30.42
CA VAL A 174 -2.01 5.74 31.32
C VAL A 174 -3.54 5.77 31.17
N GLY A 175 -4.13 4.61 30.86
CA GLY A 175 -5.56 4.47 30.60
C GLY A 175 -5.89 4.25 29.12
N ASP A 176 -4.96 4.52 28.20
CA ASP A 176 -5.14 4.18 26.79
C ASP A 176 -5.10 2.66 26.59
N THR A 177 -5.93 2.15 25.67
CA THR A 177 -5.90 0.74 25.25
C THR A 177 -4.98 0.61 24.03
N LEU A 178 -3.93 -0.19 24.17
CA LEU A 178 -2.97 -0.49 23.11
C LEU A 178 -3.02 -1.97 22.76
N GLU A 179 -2.81 -2.28 21.48
CA GLU A 179 -2.59 -3.64 20.98
C GLU A 179 -1.08 -3.87 20.79
N LEU A 180 -0.63 -5.10 21.06
CA LEU A 180 0.77 -5.54 20.92
C LEU A 180 0.94 -6.45 19.71
#